data_AF-A0A2V9N734-F1
#
_entry.id   AF-A0A2V9N734-F1
#
_cell.length_a   1.000
_cell.length_b   1.000
_cell.length_c   1.000
_cell.angle_alpha   90.00
_cell.angle_beta   90.00
_cell.angle_gamma   90.00
#
_symmetry.space_group_name_H-M   'P 1'
#
loop_
_entity.id
_entity.type
_entity.pdbx_description
1 polymer ?
#
loop_
_entity_poly.entity_id
_entity_poly.type
_entity_poly.pdbx_seq_one_letter_code
_entity_poly.pdbx_strand_id
1 'polypeptide(L)'
;MQLRGCGTALVTPFHQDGSLDEPALRNLVSWQIESGIDFLVPCGTTGETPTLTDDEWLRVIDVTVEVAAGRVPIVAGATSNSTHDAVAKAKEAAERPGVDAILTASPYYNKPSQEGQFQHFKAIAEGVGKPVILYNVPGRTAANIEPSTIARLSEVPNISGLKEASGNLTQIAEICAAAKPEFSVLSGDDAMTLPVIALGGVGVISVASNEIPREMAEMTRAALNNDWTAARQVLKKYLPLMQANFIESSPMPVKAVLAMMGRLEEAYRLPMVQMRRDTRSKLQRIASEVGLIAKVAAATADAHSFFVYENWAAGPHKAVLHRSNCGQCSNGKARPVGHSANHARWHGPYATLAEARQTVQTLPSVLIRSECKCI
;
A
#
# COMPACT_ATOMS: atom_id res chain seq x y z
N MET A 1 -3.17 25.37 -14.10
CA MET A 1 -2.39 24.12 -14.28
C MET A 1 -3.36 22.98 -14.49
N GLN A 2 -3.14 22.11 -15.48
CA GLN A 2 -3.97 20.91 -15.69
C GLN A 2 -3.15 19.68 -15.27
N LEU A 3 -3.51 19.06 -14.14
CA LEU A 3 -2.83 17.86 -13.63
C LEU A 3 -3.17 16.66 -14.52
N ARG A 4 -2.15 16.04 -15.11
CA ARG A 4 -2.27 14.93 -16.06
C ARG A 4 -1.09 13.98 -15.87
N GLY A 5 -1.29 12.70 -16.17
CA GLY A 5 -0.24 11.68 -16.08
C GLY A 5 -0.26 10.91 -14.77
N CYS A 6 0.90 10.39 -14.38
CA CYS A 6 1.07 9.58 -13.18
C CYS A 6 1.58 10.45 -12.03
N GLY A 7 0.78 10.57 -10.98
CA GLY A 7 1.18 11.19 -9.73
C GLY A 7 1.39 10.17 -8.63
N THR A 8 2.44 10.32 -7.83
CA THR A 8 2.72 9.41 -6.71
C THR A 8 2.06 9.90 -5.43
N ALA A 9 1.16 9.09 -4.86
CA ALA A 9 0.70 9.26 -3.48
C ALA A 9 1.82 8.82 -2.52
N LEU A 10 2.73 9.73 -2.21
CA LEU A 10 3.95 9.43 -1.48
C LEU A 10 3.66 8.81 -0.11
N VAL A 11 4.42 7.76 0.23
CA VAL A 11 4.53 7.30 1.62
C VAL A 11 5.34 8.30 2.45
N THR A 12 5.13 8.31 3.76
CA THR A 12 5.99 9.03 4.71
C THR A 12 6.92 8.02 5.40
N PRO A 13 8.24 8.05 5.15
CA PRO A 13 9.22 7.22 5.84
C PRO A 13 9.35 7.61 7.31
N PHE A 14 9.44 6.62 8.19
CA PHE A 14 9.68 6.80 9.62
C PHE A 14 10.83 5.91 10.07
N HIS A 15 11.52 6.34 11.12
CA HIS A 15 12.41 5.46 11.90
C HIS A 15 11.59 4.52 12.79
N GLN A 16 12.21 3.46 13.30
CA GLN A 16 11.55 2.53 14.24
C GLN A 16 10.97 3.19 15.51
N ASP A 17 11.54 4.31 15.95
CA ASP A 17 11.02 5.07 17.10
C ASP A 17 9.79 5.93 16.76
N GLY A 18 9.38 5.91 15.49
CA GLY A 18 8.24 6.66 14.97
C GLY A 18 8.57 8.05 14.48
N SER A 19 9.81 8.55 14.66
CA SER A 19 10.22 9.86 14.15
C SER A 19 10.32 9.89 12.61
N LEU A 20 10.23 11.08 12.02
CA LEU A 20 10.30 11.26 10.56
C LEU A 20 11.71 10.92 10.03
N ASP A 21 11.79 10.02 9.04
CA ASP A 21 13.03 9.71 8.34
C ASP A 21 13.16 10.61 7.10
N GLU A 22 13.64 11.84 7.33
CA GLU A 22 13.85 12.83 6.27
C GLU A 22 14.84 12.37 5.19
N PRO A 23 16.01 11.75 5.52
CA PRO A 23 16.91 11.24 4.49
C PRO A 23 16.24 10.24 3.54
N ALA A 24 15.46 9.29 4.06
CA ALA A 24 14.72 8.36 3.22
C ALA A 24 13.65 9.07 2.38
N LEU A 25 12.95 10.06 2.94
CA LEU A 25 11.97 10.87 2.20
C LEU A 25 12.63 11.60 1.03
N ARG A 26 13.78 12.25 1.25
CA ARG A 26 14.52 12.97 0.20
C ARG A 26 14.94 12.04 -0.93
N ASN A 27 15.48 10.86 -0.58
CA ASN A 27 15.90 9.87 -1.56
C ASN A 27 14.70 9.31 -2.35
N LEU A 28 13.57 9.07 -1.68
CA LEU A 28 12.34 8.63 -2.32
C LEU A 28 11.85 9.68 -3.33
N VAL A 29 11.77 10.95 -2.93
CA VAL A 29 11.34 12.05 -3.81
C VAL A 29 12.25 12.19 -5.02
N SER A 30 13.58 12.18 -4.83
CA SER A 30 14.52 12.25 -5.97
C SER A 30 14.35 11.09 -6.93
N TRP A 31 14.25 9.87 -6.41
CA TRP A 31 14.07 8.68 -7.23
C TRP A 31 12.75 8.68 -8.02
N GLN A 32 11.67 9.17 -7.42
CA GLN A 32 10.38 9.31 -8.12
C GLN A 32 10.50 10.25 -9.33
N ILE A 33 11.13 11.41 -9.15
CA ILE A 33 11.35 12.40 -10.21
C ILE A 33 12.27 11.84 -11.31
N GLU A 34 13.39 11.24 -10.92
CA GLU A 34 14.35 10.60 -11.84
C GLU A 34 13.73 9.43 -12.63
N SER A 35 12.70 8.81 -12.07
CA SER A 35 11.95 7.73 -12.72
C SER A 35 10.88 8.23 -13.69
N GLY A 36 10.63 9.54 -13.77
CA GLY A 36 9.75 10.15 -14.75
C GLY A 36 8.29 10.30 -14.32
N ILE A 37 8.03 10.36 -13.01
CA ILE A 37 6.72 10.70 -12.44
C ILE A 37 6.34 12.13 -12.82
N ASP A 38 5.06 12.35 -13.12
CA ASP A 38 4.58 13.63 -13.67
C ASP A 38 4.23 14.64 -12.55
N PHE A 39 3.89 14.19 -11.33
CA PHE A 39 3.66 15.05 -10.16
C PHE A 39 3.71 14.25 -8.83
N LEU A 40 3.87 14.92 -7.70
CA LEU A 40 3.95 14.28 -6.38
C LEU A 40 2.84 14.73 -5.44
N VAL A 41 2.35 13.80 -4.63
CA VAL A 41 1.27 14.03 -3.67
C VAL A 41 1.75 13.65 -2.26
N PRO A 42 2.47 14.54 -1.55
CA PRO A 42 2.81 14.34 -0.15
C PRO A 42 1.57 14.45 0.74
N CYS A 43 1.60 13.79 1.89
CA CYS A 43 0.57 13.91 2.93
C CYS A 43 -0.87 13.62 2.44
N GLY A 44 -1.03 12.71 1.49
CA GLY A 44 -2.30 12.02 1.26
C GLY A 44 -2.49 10.84 2.22
N THR A 45 -3.55 10.03 2.03
CA THR A 45 -3.79 8.84 2.86
C THR A 45 -2.59 7.87 2.92
N THR A 46 -1.90 7.69 1.80
CA THR A 46 -0.71 6.84 1.70
C THR A 46 0.49 7.40 2.48
N GLY A 47 0.51 8.71 2.71
CA GLY A 47 1.51 9.39 3.56
C GLY A 47 1.17 9.39 5.04
N GLU A 48 0.19 8.58 5.46
CA GLU A 48 -0.21 8.41 6.88
C GLU A 48 -0.62 9.73 7.58
N THR A 49 -1.16 10.70 6.84
CA THR A 49 -1.52 12.04 7.37
C THR A 49 -2.29 12.05 8.69
N PRO A 50 -3.23 11.12 8.97
CA PRO A 50 -3.92 11.09 10.26
C PRO A 50 -3.03 10.89 11.49
N THR A 51 -1.79 10.42 11.31
CA THR A 51 -0.82 10.17 12.40
C THR A 51 0.38 11.11 12.36
N LEU A 52 0.34 12.14 11.51
CA LEU A 52 1.31 13.24 11.50
C LEU A 52 0.84 14.35 12.44
N THR A 53 1.78 14.94 13.18
CA THR A 53 1.56 16.26 13.80
C THR A 53 1.51 17.34 12.72
N ASP A 54 1.00 18.53 13.04
CA ASP A 54 0.94 19.62 12.06
C ASP A 54 2.36 20.07 11.63
N ASP A 55 3.33 20.09 12.55
CA ASP A 55 4.74 20.38 12.23
C ASP A 55 5.35 19.35 11.26
N GLU A 56 5.10 18.06 11.50
CA GLU A 56 5.60 17.00 10.61
C GLU A 56 4.90 17.00 9.26
N TRP A 57 3.61 17.28 9.24
CA TRP A 57 2.83 17.42 8.01
C TRP A 57 3.41 18.52 7.12
N LEU A 58 3.68 19.71 7.67
CA LEU A 58 4.35 20.78 6.95
C LEU A 58 5.77 20.41 6.55
N ARG A 59 6.52 19.75 7.45
CA ARG A 59 7.89 19.36 7.16
C ARG A 59 7.98 18.38 5.99
N VAL A 60 7.08 17.41 5.88
CA VAL A 60 7.02 16.48 4.76
C VAL A 60 6.72 17.21 3.45
N ILE A 61 5.80 18.19 3.46
CA ILE A 61 5.52 19.03 2.29
C ILE A 61 6.77 19.82 1.90
N ASP A 62 7.41 20.48 2.85
CA ASP A 62 8.61 21.30 2.62
C ASP A 62 9.76 20.48 2.03
N VAL A 63 10.08 19.32 2.62
CA VAL A 63 11.12 18.43 2.10
C VAL A 63 10.80 17.98 0.68
N THR A 64 9.53 17.68 0.40
CA THR A 64 9.09 17.28 -0.94
C THR A 64 9.29 18.41 -1.95
N VAL A 65 8.90 19.65 -1.60
CA VAL A 65 9.10 20.84 -2.43
C VAL A 65 10.59 21.13 -2.65
N GLU A 66 11.38 21.13 -1.57
CA GLU A 66 12.82 21.39 -1.59
C GLU A 66 13.54 20.45 -2.57
N VAL A 67 13.25 19.15 -2.49
CA VAL A 67 13.85 18.17 -3.39
C VAL A 67 13.26 18.30 -4.78
N ALA A 68 11.96 18.51 -4.94
CA ALA A 68 11.37 18.67 -6.27
C ALA A 68 11.95 19.84 -7.04
N ALA A 69 12.23 20.96 -6.36
CA ALA A 69 12.88 22.15 -6.92
C ALA A 69 12.24 22.61 -8.24
N GLY A 70 10.90 22.54 -8.33
CA GLY A 70 10.12 22.92 -9.51
C GLY A 70 10.21 21.96 -10.72
N ARG A 71 10.85 20.79 -10.58
CA ARG A 71 10.96 19.80 -11.68
C ARG A 71 9.64 19.12 -12.01
N VAL A 72 8.80 18.91 -11.00
CA VAL A 72 7.45 18.36 -11.13
C VAL A 72 6.50 19.10 -10.18
N PRO A 73 5.19 19.18 -10.48
CA PRO A 73 4.23 19.82 -9.60
C PRO A 73 4.05 19.07 -8.27
N ILE A 74 3.76 19.82 -7.21
CA ILE A 74 3.45 19.31 -5.87
C ILE A 74 1.98 19.54 -5.53
N VAL A 75 1.28 18.46 -5.20
CA VAL A 75 -0.13 18.48 -4.76
C VAL A 75 -0.20 18.12 -3.29
N ALA A 76 -0.28 19.11 -2.40
CA ALA A 76 -0.26 18.87 -0.96
C ALA A 76 -1.59 18.31 -0.46
N GLY A 77 -1.57 17.22 0.31
CA GLY A 77 -2.75 16.70 0.97
C GLY A 77 -3.16 17.53 2.19
N ALA A 78 -4.41 17.99 2.21
CA ALA A 78 -4.97 18.84 3.28
C ALA A 78 -6.42 18.44 3.62
N THR A 79 -6.64 17.15 3.89
CA THR A 79 -7.98 16.62 4.19
C THR A 79 -8.33 16.80 5.68
N SER A 80 -9.56 17.24 5.96
CA SER A 80 -10.18 17.18 7.29
C SER A 80 -11.68 16.90 7.15
N ASN A 81 -12.29 16.27 8.15
CA ASN A 81 -13.74 16.07 8.19
C ASN A 81 -14.51 17.27 8.79
N SER A 82 -13.80 18.28 9.27
CA SER A 82 -14.31 19.58 9.73
C SER A 82 -14.02 20.63 8.67
N THR A 83 -15.05 21.34 8.17
CA THR A 83 -14.87 22.35 7.12
C THR A 83 -13.96 23.49 7.58
N HIS A 84 -14.11 23.94 8.83
CA HIS A 84 -13.25 24.98 9.40
C HIS A 84 -11.77 24.56 9.33
N ASP A 85 -11.47 23.35 9.78
CA ASP A 85 -10.09 22.86 9.85
C ASP A 85 -9.55 22.52 8.46
N ALA A 86 -10.40 22.03 7.54
CA ALA A 86 -10.03 21.78 6.16
C ALA A 86 -9.65 23.08 5.44
N VAL A 87 -10.39 24.17 5.66
CA VAL A 87 -10.05 25.50 5.11
C VAL A 87 -8.73 25.99 5.69
N ALA A 88 -8.52 25.86 7.02
CA ALA A 88 -7.27 26.27 7.67
C ALA A 88 -6.07 25.48 7.14
N LYS A 89 -6.15 24.14 7.10
CA LYS A 89 -5.10 23.28 6.56
C LYS A 89 -4.82 23.55 5.08
N ALA A 90 -5.86 23.73 4.27
CA ALA A 90 -5.67 24.04 2.86
C ALA A 90 -4.96 25.37 2.64
N LYS A 91 -5.28 26.42 3.44
CA LYS A 91 -4.59 27.71 3.41
C LYS A 91 -3.12 27.57 3.78
N GLU A 92 -2.82 26.90 4.88
CA GLU A 92 -1.46 26.75 5.38
C GLU A 92 -0.55 26.00 4.37
N ALA A 93 -1.06 24.90 3.79
CA ALA A 93 -0.36 24.21 2.71
C ALA A 93 -0.22 25.07 1.44
N ALA A 94 -1.26 25.85 1.11
CA ALA A 94 -1.22 26.73 -0.05
C ALA A 94 -0.25 27.91 0.11
N GLU A 95 0.05 28.35 1.33
CA GLU A 95 1.02 29.41 1.58
C GLU A 95 2.48 28.93 1.43
N ARG A 96 2.72 27.62 1.45
CA ARG A 96 4.06 27.07 1.20
C ARG A 96 4.51 27.36 -0.24
N PRO A 97 5.65 28.05 -0.45
CA PRO A 97 6.22 28.23 -1.78
C PRO A 97 6.46 26.87 -2.44
N GLY A 98 6.19 26.74 -3.74
CA GLY A 98 6.40 25.49 -4.49
C GLY A 98 5.31 24.41 -4.33
N VAL A 99 4.27 24.63 -3.52
CA VAL A 99 3.03 23.85 -3.62
C VAL A 99 2.20 24.36 -4.79
N ASP A 100 1.72 23.48 -5.68
CA ASP A 100 1.00 23.88 -6.89
C ASP A 100 -0.51 23.65 -6.81
N ALA A 101 -0.95 22.69 -6.00
CA ALA A 101 -2.35 22.36 -5.81
C ALA A 101 -2.60 21.71 -4.44
N ILE A 102 -3.88 21.63 -4.05
CA ILE A 102 -4.33 20.97 -2.84
C ILE A 102 -5.14 19.71 -3.19
N LEU A 103 -4.87 18.59 -2.53
CA LEU A 103 -5.73 17.40 -2.57
C LEU A 103 -6.53 17.32 -1.26
N THR A 104 -7.86 17.23 -1.36
CA THR A 104 -8.72 17.08 -0.19
C THR A 104 -9.86 16.08 -0.44
N ALA A 105 -10.08 15.17 0.52
CA ALA A 105 -11.09 14.12 0.41
C ALA A 105 -12.45 14.51 0.99
N SER A 106 -13.47 13.72 0.67
CA SER A 106 -14.78 13.85 1.31
C SER A 106 -14.65 13.68 2.85
N PRO A 107 -15.38 14.45 3.66
CA PRO A 107 -15.37 14.30 5.11
C PRO A 107 -15.62 12.86 5.55
N TYR A 108 -14.66 12.31 6.29
CA TYR A 108 -14.73 10.95 6.82
C TYR A 108 -15.43 10.92 8.18
N TYR A 109 -15.97 9.75 8.54
CA TYR A 109 -16.67 9.46 9.81
C TYR A 109 -18.06 10.11 9.95
N ASN A 110 -18.19 11.42 9.74
CA ASN A 110 -19.42 12.18 10.00
C ASN A 110 -20.47 12.13 8.87
N LYS A 111 -20.14 11.60 7.69
CA LYS A 111 -21.07 11.27 6.59
C LYS A 111 -22.03 12.40 6.18
N PRO A 112 -21.53 13.55 5.72
CA PRO A 112 -22.38 14.65 5.27
C PRO A 112 -23.25 14.27 4.06
N SER A 113 -24.39 14.94 3.90
CA SER A 113 -25.23 14.84 2.70
C SER A 113 -24.49 15.37 1.46
N GLN A 114 -25.02 15.11 0.25
CA GLN A 114 -24.45 15.64 -0.99
C GLN A 114 -24.30 17.18 -0.96
N GLU A 115 -25.30 17.88 -0.42
CA GLU A 115 -25.22 19.34 -0.28
C GLU A 115 -24.16 19.75 0.77
N GLY A 116 -24.04 19.00 1.87
CA GLY A 116 -22.96 19.21 2.82
C GLY A 116 -21.57 19.04 2.21
N GLN A 117 -21.39 18.01 1.36
CA GLN A 117 -20.15 17.79 0.60
C GLN A 117 -19.89 18.95 -0.38
N PHE A 118 -20.90 19.41 -1.11
CA PHE A 118 -20.79 20.55 -2.01
C PHE A 118 -20.29 21.81 -1.27
N GLN A 119 -20.97 22.19 -0.18
CA GLN A 119 -20.63 23.39 0.60
C GLN A 119 -19.24 23.27 1.25
N HIS A 120 -18.86 22.08 1.72
CA HIS A 120 -17.54 21.81 2.27
C HIS A 120 -16.43 22.09 1.26
N PHE A 121 -16.50 21.50 0.06
CA PHE A 121 -15.48 21.70 -0.96
C PHE A 121 -15.49 23.11 -1.52
N LYS A 122 -16.67 23.72 -1.68
CA LYS A 122 -16.79 25.10 -2.11
C LYS A 122 -16.09 26.05 -1.11
N ALA A 123 -16.31 25.87 0.18
CA ALA A 123 -15.67 26.68 1.22
C ALA A 123 -14.14 26.54 1.21
N ILE A 124 -13.62 25.32 1.00
CA ILE A 124 -12.17 25.10 0.84
C ILE A 124 -11.64 25.84 -0.38
N ALA A 125 -12.31 25.68 -1.53
CA ALA A 125 -11.94 26.31 -2.79
C ALA A 125 -11.95 27.85 -2.68
N GLU A 126 -12.96 28.45 -2.06
CA GLU A 126 -13.00 29.90 -1.81
C GLU A 126 -11.93 30.36 -0.79
N GLY A 127 -11.52 29.47 0.11
CA GLY A 127 -10.49 29.72 1.11
C GLY A 127 -9.07 29.72 0.54
N VAL A 128 -8.82 29.08 -0.60
CA VAL A 128 -7.47 28.96 -1.19
C VAL A 128 -7.42 29.48 -2.61
N GLY A 129 -6.45 30.34 -2.92
CA GLY A 129 -6.23 30.82 -4.29
C GLY A 129 -5.60 29.79 -5.25
N LYS A 130 -5.33 28.57 -4.76
CA LYS A 130 -4.68 27.49 -5.54
C LYS A 130 -5.70 26.50 -6.11
N PRO A 131 -5.35 25.76 -7.17
CA PRO A 131 -6.15 24.65 -7.67
C PRO A 131 -6.43 23.60 -6.58
N VAL A 132 -7.68 23.16 -6.50
CA VAL A 132 -8.14 22.10 -5.60
C VAL A 132 -8.49 20.85 -6.41
N ILE A 133 -8.01 19.71 -5.95
CA ILE A 133 -8.33 18.37 -6.44
C ILE A 133 -9.17 17.67 -5.38
N LEU A 134 -10.39 17.31 -5.76
CA LEU A 134 -11.29 16.54 -4.92
C LEU A 134 -10.79 15.11 -4.79
N TYR A 135 -11.09 14.43 -3.69
CA TYR A 135 -10.80 13.01 -3.54
C TYR A 135 -12.04 12.24 -3.06
N ASN A 136 -12.63 11.46 -3.98
CA ASN A 136 -13.73 10.55 -3.67
C ASN A 136 -13.17 9.15 -3.34
N VAL A 137 -13.39 8.67 -2.11
CA VAL A 137 -12.96 7.34 -1.66
C VAL A 137 -13.94 6.76 -0.64
N PRO A 138 -15.16 6.40 -1.07
CA PRO A 138 -16.23 5.96 -0.17
C PRO A 138 -15.85 4.77 0.71
N GLY A 139 -14.96 3.88 0.25
CA GLY A 139 -14.44 2.76 1.05
C GLY A 139 -13.66 3.17 2.30
N ARG A 140 -13.22 4.44 2.42
CA ARG A 140 -12.54 4.99 3.59
C ARG A 140 -13.34 6.07 4.31
N THR A 141 -14.08 6.90 3.57
CA THR A 141 -14.86 8.00 4.14
C THR A 141 -16.24 7.57 4.62
N ALA A 142 -16.75 6.44 4.09
CA ALA A 142 -18.14 6.01 4.18
C ALA A 142 -19.14 7.02 3.61
N ALA A 143 -18.68 7.89 2.71
CA ALA A 143 -19.48 8.88 1.98
C ALA A 143 -19.01 8.96 0.53
N ASN A 144 -19.93 8.75 -0.42
CA ASN A 144 -19.68 8.91 -1.85
C ASN A 144 -20.04 10.34 -2.29
N ILE A 145 -19.20 10.98 -3.08
CA ILE A 145 -19.56 12.20 -3.81
C ILE A 145 -20.24 11.75 -5.11
N GLU A 146 -21.53 12.05 -5.29
CA GLU A 146 -22.28 11.64 -6.48
C GLU A 146 -21.86 12.41 -7.74
N PRO A 147 -22.00 11.82 -8.95
CA PRO A 147 -21.68 12.47 -10.22
C PRO A 147 -22.30 13.87 -10.36
N SER A 148 -23.55 14.04 -9.96
CA SER A 148 -24.27 15.33 -10.01
C SER A 148 -23.63 16.40 -9.10
N THR A 149 -23.18 16.01 -7.92
CA THR A 149 -22.43 16.88 -6.99
C THR A 149 -21.07 17.24 -7.57
N ILE A 150 -20.37 16.28 -8.18
CA ILE A 150 -19.08 16.51 -8.84
C ILE A 150 -19.23 17.46 -10.02
N ALA A 151 -20.27 17.30 -10.84
CA ALA A 151 -20.55 18.20 -11.96
C ALA A 151 -20.75 19.64 -11.46
N ARG A 152 -21.55 19.85 -10.41
CA ARG A 152 -21.72 21.17 -9.76
C ARG A 152 -20.39 21.72 -9.22
N LEU A 153 -19.57 20.88 -8.58
CA LEU A 153 -18.26 21.29 -8.06
C LEU A 153 -17.27 21.62 -9.17
N SER A 154 -17.38 20.96 -10.34
CA SER A 154 -16.52 21.24 -11.48
C SER A 154 -16.71 22.67 -12.00
N GLU A 155 -17.88 23.28 -11.81
CA GLU A 155 -18.14 24.68 -12.16
C GLU A 155 -17.49 25.70 -11.21
N VAL A 156 -16.98 25.28 -10.05
CA VAL A 156 -16.28 26.18 -9.12
C VAL A 156 -14.90 26.52 -9.71
N PRO A 157 -14.50 27.81 -9.82
CA PRO A 157 -13.38 28.24 -10.66
C PRO A 157 -12.05 27.52 -10.43
N ASN A 158 -11.65 27.32 -9.18
CA ASN A 158 -10.38 26.69 -8.82
C ASN A 158 -10.50 25.22 -8.41
N ILE A 159 -11.69 24.60 -8.48
CA ILE A 159 -11.80 23.14 -8.41
C ILE A 159 -11.45 22.61 -9.80
N SER A 160 -10.30 21.96 -9.88
CA SER A 160 -9.62 21.64 -11.15
C SER A 160 -9.61 20.16 -11.49
N GLY A 161 -10.00 19.29 -10.56
CA GLY A 161 -10.07 17.87 -10.81
C GLY A 161 -10.56 17.03 -9.65
N LEU A 162 -10.56 15.73 -9.90
CA LEU A 162 -11.02 14.68 -9.01
C LEU A 162 -10.06 13.49 -9.08
N LYS A 163 -9.60 13.04 -7.91
CA LYS A 163 -9.11 11.69 -7.68
C LYS A 163 -10.31 10.79 -7.39
N GLU A 164 -10.63 9.88 -8.30
CA GLU A 164 -11.79 8.99 -8.19
C GLU A 164 -11.33 7.58 -7.77
N ALA A 165 -11.65 7.17 -6.54
CA ALA A 165 -11.30 5.87 -5.98
C ALA A 165 -12.54 5.11 -5.45
N SER A 166 -13.70 5.26 -6.09
CA SER A 166 -14.88 4.45 -5.77
C SER A 166 -14.82 3.05 -6.37
N GLY A 167 -14.03 2.87 -7.43
CA GLY A 167 -13.99 1.62 -8.21
C GLY A 167 -15.23 1.43 -9.10
N ASN A 168 -16.10 2.44 -9.22
CA ASN A 168 -17.33 2.39 -10.00
C ASN A 168 -17.16 3.03 -11.38
N LEU A 169 -16.95 2.20 -12.41
CA LEU A 169 -16.76 2.66 -13.79
C LEU A 169 -17.98 3.41 -14.35
N THR A 170 -19.20 3.05 -13.94
CA THR A 170 -20.42 3.75 -14.40
C THR A 170 -20.41 5.19 -13.89
N GLN A 171 -20.15 5.39 -12.60
CA GLN A 171 -20.02 6.72 -12.02
C GLN A 171 -18.87 7.51 -12.65
N ILE A 172 -17.72 6.88 -12.90
CA ILE A 172 -16.58 7.53 -13.56
C ILE A 172 -16.97 8.00 -14.97
N ALA A 173 -17.68 7.17 -15.75
CA ALA A 173 -18.16 7.54 -17.07
C ALA A 173 -19.14 8.72 -17.01
N GLU A 174 -20.08 8.71 -16.05
CA GLU A 174 -21.03 9.82 -15.83
C GLU A 174 -20.30 11.12 -15.48
N ILE A 175 -19.27 11.06 -14.63
CA ILE A 175 -18.46 12.22 -14.27
C ILE A 175 -17.70 12.75 -15.49
N CYS A 176 -17.01 11.89 -16.25
CA CYS A 176 -16.29 12.30 -17.45
C CYS A 176 -17.21 12.93 -18.51
N ALA A 177 -18.47 12.49 -18.57
CA ALA A 177 -19.46 13.04 -19.50
C ALA A 177 -20.07 14.37 -19.02
N ALA A 178 -20.20 14.59 -17.71
CA ALA A 178 -20.92 15.73 -17.14
C ALA A 178 -20.02 16.88 -16.66
N ALA A 179 -18.77 16.61 -16.29
CA ALA A 179 -17.85 17.64 -15.82
C ALA A 179 -17.36 18.56 -16.95
N LYS A 180 -17.00 19.81 -16.62
CA LYS A 180 -16.45 20.75 -17.60
C LYS A 180 -15.19 20.19 -18.29
N PRO A 181 -14.91 20.52 -19.56
CA PRO A 181 -13.79 19.95 -20.32
C PRO A 181 -12.41 20.09 -19.67
N GLU A 182 -12.17 21.15 -18.90
CA GLU A 182 -10.90 21.40 -18.21
C GLU A 182 -10.74 20.62 -16.90
N PHE A 183 -11.81 19.98 -16.41
CA PHE A 183 -11.82 19.25 -15.14
C PHE A 183 -11.10 17.90 -15.27
N SER A 184 -10.02 17.73 -14.51
CA SER A 184 -9.17 16.54 -14.61
C SER A 184 -9.73 15.39 -13.79
N VAL A 185 -10.10 14.27 -14.42
CA VAL A 185 -10.48 13.03 -13.72
C VAL A 185 -9.27 12.09 -13.68
N LEU A 186 -8.77 11.81 -12.48
CA LEU A 186 -7.61 10.96 -12.21
C LEU A 186 -8.07 9.70 -11.49
N SER A 187 -7.62 8.53 -11.93
CA SER A 187 -7.85 7.29 -11.19
C SER A 187 -7.21 7.38 -9.80
N GLY A 188 -7.92 6.93 -8.78
CA GLY A 188 -7.36 6.68 -7.45
C GLY A 188 -7.16 5.19 -7.14
N ASP A 189 -7.41 4.32 -8.12
CA ASP A 189 -7.14 2.88 -8.08
C ASP A 189 -6.15 2.51 -9.20
N ASP A 190 -5.01 1.93 -8.83
CA ASP A 190 -3.93 1.59 -9.76
C ASP A 190 -4.39 0.64 -10.88
N ALA A 191 -5.18 -0.38 -10.54
CA ALA A 191 -5.62 -1.41 -11.49
C ALA A 191 -6.67 -0.88 -12.48
N MET A 192 -7.36 0.21 -12.12
CA MET A 192 -8.40 0.85 -12.93
C MET A 192 -7.87 1.98 -13.82
N THR A 193 -6.57 2.27 -13.79
CA THR A 193 -5.97 3.37 -14.57
C THR A 193 -6.33 3.32 -16.05
N LEU A 194 -6.18 2.16 -16.70
CA LEU A 194 -6.47 2.02 -18.14
C LEU A 194 -7.95 2.27 -18.50
N PRO A 195 -8.94 1.61 -17.87
CA PRO A 195 -10.33 1.89 -18.19
C PRO A 195 -10.75 3.32 -17.83
N VAL A 196 -10.19 3.93 -16.77
CA VAL A 196 -10.45 5.35 -16.45
C VAL A 196 -9.97 6.27 -17.58
N ILE A 197 -8.76 6.06 -18.10
CA ILE A 197 -8.24 6.84 -19.23
C ILE A 197 -9.08 6.62 -20.48
N ALA A 198 -9.54 5.39 -20.75
CA ALA A 198 -10.41 5.09 -21.88
C ALA A 198 -11.76 5.82 -21.81
N LEU A 199 -12.25 6.15 -20.61
CA LEU A 199 -13.48 6.92 -20.38
C LEU A 199 -13.27 8.44 -20.41
N GLY A 200 -12.05 8.93 -20.70
CA GLY A 200 -11.72 10.36 -20.73
C GLY A 200 -10.95 10.86 -19.51
N GLY A 201 -10.61 9.97 -18.57
CA GLY A 201 -9.68 10.30 -17.49
C GLY A 201 -8.29 10.66 -18.02
N VAL A 202 -7.55 11.45 -17.24
CA VAL A 202 -6.28 12.04 -17.66
C VAL A 202 -5.07 11.51 -16.90
N GLY A 203 -5.23 10.45 -16.11
CA GLY A 203 -4.12 9.86 -15.37
C GLY A 203 -4.51 9.11 -14.10
N VAL A 204 -3.58 9.05 -13.16
CA VAL A 204 -3.70 8.33 -11.89
C VAL A 204 -2.95 9.04 -10.78
N ILE A 205 -3.51 9.02 -9.56
CA ILE A 205 -2.77 9.28 -8.31
C ILE A 205 -2.57 7.94 -7.61
N SER A 206 -1.37 7.40 -7.80
CA SER A 206 -1.04 5.98 -7.67
C SER A 206 -0.41 5.63 -6.32
N VAL A 207 -0.72 4.42 -5.82
CA VAL A 207 0.02 3.81 -4.70
C VAL A 207 1.22 3.04 -5.24
N ALA A 208 1.02 2.19 -6.25
CA ALA A 208 2.07 1.35 -6.85
C ALA A 208 3.26 2.14 -7.41
N SER A 209 3.04 3.39 -7.86
CA SER A 209 4.12 4.28 -8.30
C SER A 209 5.19 4.55 -7.23
N ASN A 210 4.90 4.35 -5.94
CA ASN A 210 5.93 4.41 -4.92
C ASN A 210 7.04 3.37 -5.14
N GLU A 211 6.72 2.19 -5.64
CA GLU A 211 7.64 1.05 -5.80
C GLU A 211 8.00 0.76 -7.27
N ILE A 212 7.15 1.16 -8.22
CA ILE A 212 7.35 1.04 -9.67
C ILE A 212 7.07 2.37 -10.41
N PRO A 213 7.75 3.48 -10.04
CA PRO A 213 7.42 4.81 -10.57
C PRO A 213 7.55 4.90 -12.08
N ARG A 214 8.62 4.34 -12.64
CA ARG A 214 8.87 4.37 -14.09
C ARG A 214 7.78 3.64 -14.84
N GLU A 215 7.44 2.44 -14.40
CA GLU A 215 6.47 1.60 -15.09
C GLU A 215 5.05 2.16 -14.99
N MET A 216 4.68 2.75 -13.85
CA MET A 216 3.39 3.45 -13.75
C MET A 216 3.32 4.70 -14.62
N ALA A 217 4.41 5.47 -14.71
CA ALA A 217 4.50 6.63 -15.62
C ALA A 217 4.42 6.19 -17.08
N GLU A 218 5.16 5.15 -17.49
CA GLU A 218 5.15 4.60 -18.84
C GLU A 218 3.78 4.02 -19.22
N MET A 219 3.14 3.26 -18.33
CA MET A 219 1.79 2.71 -18.55
C MET A 219 0.78 3.83 -18.78
N THR A 220 0.81 4.85 -17.92
CA THR A 220 -0.11 5.99 -17.97
C THR A 220 0.11 6.80 -19.25
N ARG A 221 1.37 7.11 -19.57
CA ARG A 221 1.74 7.86 -20.78
C ARG A 221 1.38 7.11 -22.06
N ALA A 222 1.60 5.79 -22.10
CA ALA A 222 1.20 4.95 -23.23
C ALA A 222 -0.31 5.00 -23.46
N ALA A 223 -1.11 4.83 -22.39
CA ALA A 223 -2.56 4.91 -22.47
C ALA A 223 -3.05 6.28 -22.95
N LEU A 224 -2.49 7.37 -22.39
CA LEU A 224 -2.81 8.74 -22.78
C LEU A 224 -2.43 9.07 -24.23
N ASN A 225 -1.49 8.33 -24.81
CA ASN A 225 -1.06 8.43 -26.21
C ASN A 225 -1.74 7.40 -27.13
N ASN A 226 -2.79 6.72 -26.66
CA ASN A 226 -3.51 5.65 -27.38
C ASN A 226 -2.67 4.40 -27.72
N ASP A 227 -1.51 4.21 -27.10
CA ASP A 227 -0.75 2.95 -27.17
C ASP A 227 -1.26 1.95 -26.12
N TRP A 228 -2.44 1.41 -26.39
CA TRP A 228 -3.09 0.43 -25.53
C TRP A 228 -2.34 -0.90 -25.46
N THR A 229 -1.49 -1.21 -26.43
CA THR A 229 -0.71 -2.45 -26.44
C THR A 229 0.39 -2.37 -25.40
N ALA A 230 1.21 -1.32 -25.42
CA ALA A 230 2.24 -1.10 -24.41
C ALA A 230 1.62 -0.94 -23.01
N ALA A 231 0.55 -0.14 -22.89
CA ALA A 231 -0.13 0.08 -21.61
C ALA A 231 -0.63 -1.23 -20.98
N ARG A 232 -1.26 -2.12 -21.77
CA ARG A 232 -1.73 -3.43 -21.28
C ARG A 232 -0.60 -4.39 -20.94
N GLN A 233 0.55 -4.32 -21.60
CA GLN A 233 1.71 -5.15 -21.25
C GLN A 233 2.22 -4.80 -19.86
N VAL A 234 2.36 -3.51 -19.54
CA VAL A 234 2.77 -3.05 -18.21
C VAL A 234 1.71 -3.43 -17.16
N LEU A 235 0.43 -3.13 -17.41
CA LEU A 235 -0.65 -3.52 -16.50
C LEU A 235 -0.62 -5.03 -16.23
N LYS A 236 -0.53 -5.88 -17.27
CA LYS A 236 -0.51 -7.34 -17.12
C LYS A 236 0.64 -7.80 -16.22
N LYS A 237 1.82 -7.19 -16.34
CA LYS A 237 2.99 -7.55 -15.52
C LYS A 237 2.79 -7.17 -14.06
N TYR A 238 2.30 -5.96 -13.79
CA TYR A 238 2.27 -5.40 -12.43
C TYR A 238 0.90 -5.46 -11.74
N LEU A 239 -0.17 -5.91 -12.40
CA LEU A 239 -1.50 -6.07 -11.80
C LEU A 239 -1.48 -6.88 -10.49
N PRO A 240 -0.73 -8.00 -10.37
CA PRO A 240 -0.64 -8.72 -9.09
C PRO A 240 -0.09 -7.85 -7.95
N LEU A 241 0.88 -6.99 -8.23
CA LEU A 241 1.46 -6.05 -7.27
C LEU A 241 0.47 -4.95 -6.89
N MET A 242 -0.18 -4.33 -7.90
CA MET A 242 -1.22 -3.31 -7.69
C MET A 242 -2.32 -3.82 -6.77
N GLN A 243 -2.78 -5.06 -6.97
CA GLN A 243 -3.78 -5.70 -6.10
C GLN A 243 -3.21 -6.04 -4.71
N ALA A 244 -1.97 -6.52 -4.66
CA ALA A 244 -1.31 -6.88 -3.40
C ALA A 244 -1.08 -5.67 -2.49
N ASN A 245 -0.98 -4.46 -3.05
CA ASN A 245 -0.89 -3.22 -2.27
C ASN A 245 -2.12 -2.93 -1.39
N PHE A 246 -3.19 -3.71 -1.56
CA PHE A 246 -4.42 -3.62 -0.80
C PHE A 246 -4.82 -4.95 -0.15
N ILE A 247 -3.90 -5.92 -0.05
CA ILE A 247 -4.14 -7.17 0.70
C ILE A 247 -4.39 -6.93 2.20
N GLU A 248 -3.81 -5.84 2.71
CA GLU A 248 -4.14 -5.19 3.97
C GLU A 248 -4.28 -3.69 3.70
N SER A 249 -4.74 -2.91 4.68
CA SER A 249 -4.97 -1.48 4.47
C SER A 249 -3.68 -0.75 4.08
N SER A 250 -3.71 -0.09 2.91
CA SER A 250 -2.65 0.85 2.50
C SER A 250 -2.48 1.96 3.56
N PRO A 251 -1.24 2.34 3.91
CA PRO A 251 0.01 2.07 3.18
C PRO A 251 0.85 0.88 3.67
N MET A 252 0.32 -0.01 4.53
CA MET A 252 1.13 -1.11 5.08
C MET A 252 1.82 -1.95 3.99
N PRO A 253 1.12 -2.44 2.95
CA PRO A 253 1.78 -3.22 1.89
C PRO A 253 2.85 -2.46 1.11
N VAL A 254 2.59 -1.23 0.67
CA VAL A 254 3.55 -0.50 -0.17
C VAL A 254 4.83 -0.14 0.58
N LYS A 255 4.73 0.25 1.87
CA LYS A 255 5.92 0.46 2.73
C LYS A 255 6.65 -0.85 2.99
N ALA A 256 5.93 -1.95 3.19
CA ALA A 256 6.52 -3.28 3.32
C ALA A 256 7.36 -3.67 2.09
N VAL A 257 6.91 -3.40 0.86
CA VAL A 257 7.71 -3.67 -0.35
C VAL A 257 8.89 -2.72 -0.47
N LEU A 258 8.69 -1.42 -0.25
CA LEU A 258 9.79 -0.45 -0.25
C LEU A 258 10.90 -0.81 0.74
N ALA A 259 10.53 -1.32 1.93
CA ALA A 259 11.51 -1.83 2.89
C ALA A 259 12.24 -3.09 2.37
N MET A 260 11.53 -4.02 1.72
CA MET A 260 12.18 -5.18 1.07
C MET A 260 13.12 -4.76 -0.07
N MET A 261 12.85 -3.63 -0.73
CA MET A 261 13.70 -3.01 -1.74
C MET A 261 14.88 -2.22 -1.14
N GLY A 262 14.97 -2.11 0.19
CA GLY A 262 16.00 -1.34 0.88
C GLY A 262 15.87 0.18 0.74
N ARG A 263 14.66 0.69 0.46
CA ARG A 263 14.39 2.11 0.22
C ARG A 263 14.05 2.90 1.49
N LEU A 264 13.54 2.24 2.52
CA LEU A 264 13.15 2.82 3.81
C LEU A 264 13.10 1.75 4.89
N GLU A 265 12.97 2.16 6.15
CA GLU A 265 12.65 1.27 7.25
C GLU A 265 11.17 0.87 7.25
N GLU A 266 10.86 -0.39 7.56
CA GLU A 266 9.47 -0.86 7.73
C GLU A 266 8.90 -0.40 9.08
N ALA A 267 8.65 0.89 9.23
CA ALA A 267 8.07 1.50 10.42
C ALA A 267 6.70 2.12 10.11
N TYR A 268 5.77 1.99 11.05
CA TYR A 268 4.40 2.51 10.97
C TYR A 268 4.05 3.22 12.27
N ARG A 269 3.12 4.17 12.21
CA ARG A 269 2.54 4.78 13.42
C ARG A 269 1.20 4.13 13.74
N LEU A 270 0.95 3.88 15.02
CA LEU A 270 -0.36 3.41 15.48
C LEU A 270 -1.46 4.38 14.98
N PRO A 271 -2.61 3.86 14.52
CA PRO A 271 -3.10 2.49 14.69
C PRO A 271 -2.61 1.49 13.62
N MET A 272 -1.77 1.91 12.67
CA MET A 272 -1.15 0.97 11.72
C MET A 272 -0.06 0.17 12.43
N VAL A 273 0.08 -1.09 12.03
CA VAL A 273 1.01 -2.05 12.63
C VAL A 273 1.74 -2.82 11.54
N GLN A 274 2.76 -3.57 11.94
CA GLN A 274 3.44 -4.47 11.02
C GLN A 274 2.44 -5.45 10.38
N MET A 275 2.60 -5.64 9.06
CA MET A 275 1.79 -6.59 8.30
C MET A 275 1.82 -7.98 8.94
N ARG A 276 0.72 -8.71 8.81
CA ARG A 276 0.69 -10.10 9.24
C ARG A 276 1.67 -10.92 8.43
N ARG A 277 2.22 -11.97 9.05
CA ARG A 277 3.26 -12.78 8.41
C ARG A 277 2.78 -13.45 7.13
N ASP A 278 1.54 -13.95 7.10
CA ASP A 278 0.95 -14.64 5.95
C ASP A 278 0.82 -13.73 4.72
N THR A 279 0.29 -12.53 4.92
CA THR A 279 0.13 -11.50 3.87
C THR A 279 1.46 -10.91 3.46
N ARG A 280 2.36 -10.63 4.40
CA ARG A 280 3.72 -10.16 4.11
C ARG A 280 4.50 -11.17 3.26
N SER A 281 4.42 -12.47 3.57
CA SER A 281 5.06 -13.51 2.74
C SER A 281 4.45 -13.62 1.35
N LYS A 282 3.11 -13.46 1.21
CA LYS A 282 2.45 -13.42 -0.11
C LYS A 282 2.89 -12.20 -0.91
N LEU A 283 2.97 -11.03 -0.27
CA LEU A 283 3.44 -9.79 -0.87
C LEU A 283 4.90 -9.89 -1.33
N GLN A 284 5.77 -10.45 -0.50
CA GLN A 284 7.18 -10.71 -0.86
C GLN A 284 7.30 -11.58 -2.11
N ARG A 285 6.51 -12.67 -2.21
CA ARG A 285 6.50 -13.52 -3.41
C ARG A 285 6.12 -12.72 -4.65
N ILE A 286 5.07 -11.91 -4.57
CA ILE A 286 4.59 -11.09 -5.68
C ILE A 286 5.66 -10.08 -6.09
N ALA A 287 6.28 -9.38 -5.13
CA ALA A 287 7.37 -8.44 -5.39
C ALA A 287 8.59 -9.11 -6.06
N SER A 288 8.94 -10.35 -5.66
CA SER A 288 9.98 -11.14 -6.34
C SER A 288 9.57 -11.57 -7.76
N GLU A 289 8.31 -11.95 -7.98
CA GLU A 289 7.81 -12.38 -9.29
C GLU A 289 7.80 -11.25 -10.31
N VAL A 290 7.47 -10.02 -9.88
CA VAL A 290 7.52 -8.84 -10.75
C VAL A 290 8.92 -8.22 -10.88
N GLY A 291 9.90 -8.71 -10.11
CA GLY A 291 11.31 -8.38 -10.23
C GLY A 291 11.79 -7.19 -9.39
N LEU A 292 11.04 -6.78 -8.35
CA LEU A 292 11.42 -5.65 -7.48
C LEU A 292 12.45 -6.01 -6.42
N ILE A 293 12.45 -7.26 -6.00
CA ILE A 293 13.41 -7.79 -5.03
C ILE A 293 14.00 -9.08 -5.58
N ALA A 294 15.22 -9.40 -5.16
CA ALA A 294 15.84 -10.66 -5.52
C ALA A 294 14.87 -11.80 -5.19
N LYS A 295 14.70 -12.74 -6.13
CA LYS A 295 14.04 -14.00 -5.82
C LYS A 295 14.81 -14.58 -4.65
N VAL A 296 14.12 -14.81 -3.52
CA VAL A 296 14.68 -15.64 -2.46
C VAL A 296 15.11 -16.91 -3.17
N ALA A 297 16.42 -17.13 -3.30
CA ALA A 297 16.93 -18.42 -3.76
C ALA A 297 16.17 -19.41 -2.90
N ALA A 298 15.36 -20.27 -3.52
CA ALA A 298 14.63 -21.29 -2.79
C ALA A 298 15.65 -21.88 -1.85
N ALA A 299 15.48 -21.64 -0.53
CA ALA A 299 16.49 -21.99 0.45
C ALA A 299 16.90 -23.41 0.07
N THR A 300 18.15 -23.58 -0.36
CA THR A 300 18.67 -24.87 -0.81
C THR A 300 18.21 -25.83 0.23
N ALA A 301 17.26 -26.70 -0.11
CA ALA A 301 16.39 -27.35 0.86
C ALA A 301 17.27 -27.86 1.99
N ASP A 302 17.27 -27.12 3.11
CA ASP A 302 18.20 -27.39 4.20
C ASP A 302 17.88 -28.83 4.59
N ALA A 303 18.86 -29.72 4.38
CA ALA A 303 18.64 -31.14 4.15
C ALA A 303 17.49 -31.65 5.01
N HIS A 304 16.36 -32.00 4.39
CA HIS A 304 15.10 -32.27 5.08
C HIS A 304 15.35 -33.21 6.26
N SER A 305 15.42 -32.63 7.46
CA SER A 305 15.70 -33.40 8.67
C SER A 305 14.38 -33.84 9.27
N PHE A 306 14.33 -35.07 9.73
CA PHE A 306 13.15 -35.65 10.36
C PHE A 306 13.32 -35.62 11.88
N PHE A 307 12.21 -35.46 12.58
CA PHE A 307 12.16 -35.46 14.04
C PHE A 307 11.05 -36.38 14.53
N VAL A 308 11.25 -36.96 15.71
CA VAL A 308 10.22 -37.75 16.40
C VAL A 308 9.81 -37.02 17.66
N TYR A 309 8.52 -36.70 17.77
CA TYR A 309 7.91 -36.16 18.99
C TYR A 309 7.30 -37.30 19.80
N GLU A 310 7.90 -37.61 20.93
CA GLU A 310 7.43 -38.58 21.90
C GLU A 310 6.73 -37.84 23.04
N ASN A 311 5.49 -38.23 23.40
CA ASN A 311 4.71 -37.60 24.46
C ASN A 311 3.98 -38.65 25.30
N TRP A 312 4.07 -38.51 26.63
CA TRP A 312 3.36 -39.35 27.61
C TRP A 312 2.58 -38.54 28.66
N ALA A 313 2.37 -37.23 28.43
CA ALA A 313 1.38 -36.46 29.19
C ALA A 313 -0.03 -36.62 28.61
N ALA A 314 -0.96 -37.05 29.47
CA ALA A 314 -2.42 -37.07 29.27
C ALA A 314 -2.98 -38.02 28.19
N GLY A 315 -2.42 -39.23 28.07
CA GLY A 315 -2.97 -40.27 27.20
C GLY A 315 -2.03 -41.47 27.01
N PRO A 316 -2.38 -42.43 26.14
CA PRO A 316 -1.46 -43.50 25.77
C PRO A 316 -0.18 -42.91 25.17
N HIS A 317 0.96 -43.42 25.63
CA HIS A 317 2.29 -42.99 25.20
C HIS A 317 2.40 -43.02 23.66
N LYS A 318 2.68 -41.87 23.05
CA LYS A 318 2.62 -41.68 21.59
C LYS A 318 3.93 -41.14 21.03
N ALA A 319 4.33 -41.64 19.87
CA ALA A 319 5.39 -41.07 19.04
C ALA A 319 4.82 -40.60 17.69
N VAL A 320 5.18 -39.38 17.28
CA VAL A 320 4.77 -38.77 16.00
C VAL A 320 5.99 -38.34 15.19
N LEU A 321 6.06 -38.77 13.94
CA LEU A 321 7.12 -38.40 13.01
C LEU A 321 6.79 -37.09 12.27
N HIS A 322 7.77 -36.20 12.16
CA HIS A 322 7.62 -34.86 11.57
C HIS A 322 8.80 -34.48 10.65
N ARG A 323 8.55 -33.63 9.63
CA ARG A 323 9.59 -32.91 8.89
C ARG A 323 10.01 -31.65 9.65
N SER A 324 11.26 -31.22 9.49
CA SER A 324 11.84 -30.03 10.12
C SER A 324 11.05 -28.73 9.89
N ASN A 325 10.27 -28.64 8.82
CA ASN A 325 9.48 -27.47 8.41
C ASN A 325 7.97 -27.60 8.70
N CYS A 326 7.55 -28.60 9.48
CA CYS A 326 6.15 -28.83 9.82
C CYS A 326 5.54 -27.68 10.63
N GLY A 327 4.63 -26.92 10.01
CA GLY A 327 3.93 -25.80 10.67
C GLY A 327 2.95 -26.21 11.76
N GLN A 328 2.49 -27.47 11.76
CA GLN A 328 1.56 -28.03 12.74
C GLN A 328 2.24 -28.42 14.06
N CYS A 329 3.56 -28.57 14.05
CA CYS A 329 4.33 -29.07 15.18
C CYS A 329 5.47 -28.09 15.47
N SER A 330 5.25 -27.22 16.46
CA SER A 330 6.23 -26.22 16.92
C SER A 330 6.36 -24.94 16.06
N ASN A 331 5.29 -24.48 15.40
CA ASN A 331 5.30 -23.24 14.60
C ASN A 331 6.44 -23.19 13.56
N GLY A 332 6.85 -24.34 13.00
CA GLY A 332 7.88 -24.41 11.95
C GLY A 332 9.32 -24.17 12.43
N LYS A 333 9.61 -24.29 13.73
CA LYS A 333 10.99 -24.27 14.26
C LYS A 333 11.39 -25.65 14.77
N ALA A 334 12.48 -26.20 14.24
CA ALA A 334 13.12 -27.40 14.78
C ALA A 334 13.46 -27.17 16.26
N ARG A 335 12.88 -27.98 17.17
CA ARG A 335 13.27 -27.95 18.58
C ARG A 335 14.55 -28.77 18.76
N PRO A 336 15.52 -28.31 19.56
CA PRO A 336 16.69 -29.11 19.88
C PRO A 336 16.28 -30.40 20.61
N VAL A 337 17.08 -31.45 20.43
CA VAL A 337 16.92 -32.75 21.09
C VAL A 337 16.88 -32.55 22.60
N GLY A 338 15.93 -33.19 23.28
CA GLY A 338 15.87 -33.15 24.73
C GLY A 338 14.46 -33.33 25.30
N HIS A 339 14.42 -33.40 26.63
CA HIS A 339 13.19 -33.41 27.40
C HIS A 339 12.61 -32.01 27.51
N SER A 340 11.31 -31.88 27.28
CA SER A 340 10.54 -30.69 27.59
C SER A 340 9.83 -30.83 28.94
N ALA A 341 9.45 -29.70 29.55
CA ALA A 341 8.75 -29.65 30.84
C ALA A 341 7.39 -30.36 30.86
N ASN A 342 6.85 -30.76 29.69
CA ASN A 342 5.51 -31.31 29.53
C ASN A 342 5.48 -32.84 29.35
N HIS A 343 6.43 -33.58 29.90
CA HIS A 343 6.52 -35.05 29.73
C HIS A 343 6.55 -35.48 28.26
N ALA A 344 7.35 -34.77 27.48
CA ALA A 344 7.55 -35.04 26.07
C ALA A 344 9.01 -34.83 25.67
N ARG A 345 9.49 -35.60 24.70
CA ARG A 345 10.86 -35.62 24.22
C ARG A 345 10.91 -35.52 22.69
N TRP A 346 11.87 -34.76 22.20
CA TRP A 346 12.20 -34.71 20.78
C TRP A 346 13.45 -35.55 20.48
N HIS A 347 13.37 -36.38 19.44
CA HIS A 347 14.48 -37.14 18.88
C HIS A 347 14.81 -36.66 17.46
N GLY A 348 16.08 -36.75 17.04
CA GLY A 348 16.58 -36.25 15.74
C GLY A 348 17.79 -35.31 15.90
N PRO A 349 18.10 -34.43 14.93
CA PRO A 349 17.63 -34.52 13.55
C PRO A 349 18.09 -35.84 12.91
N TYR A 350 17.21 -36.47 12.15
CA TYR A 350 17.56 -37.61 11.29
C TYR A 350 17.70 -37.13 9.84
N ALA A 351 18.73 -37.61 9.15
CA ALA A 351 19.01 -37.20 7.78
C ALA A 351 18.02 -37.83 6.79
N THR A 352 17.46 -39.00 7.13
CA THR A 352 16.51 -39.72 6.27
C THR A 352 15.22 -40.12 6.98
N LEU A 353 14.16 -40.29 6.19
CA LEU A 353 12.87 -40.79 6.68
C LEU A 353 12.98 -42.21 7.25
N ALA A 354 13.87 -43.02 6.69
CA ALA A 354 14.09 -44.40 7.13
C ALA A 354 14.66 -44.46 8.56
N GLU A 355 15.69 -43.66 8.86
CA GLU A 355 16.29 -43.54 10.20
C GLU A 355 15.26 -43.08 11.24
N ALA A 356 14.45 -42.10 10.87
CA ALA A 356 13.42 -41.57 11.75
C ALA A 356 12.29 -42.59 12.00
N ARG A 357 11.86 -43.35 10.98
CA ARG A 357 10.90 -44.46 11.12
C ARG A 357 11.44 -45.58 12.01
N GLN A 358 12.71 -45.94 11.85
CA GLN A 358 13.37 -46.95 12.69
C GLN A 358 13.42 -46.50 14.15
N THR A 359 13.69 -45.21 14.40
CA THR A 359 13.62 -44.64 15.75
C THR A 359 12.21 -44.79 16.34
N VAL A 360 11.16 -44.39 15.61
CA VAL A 360 9.77 -44.54 16.08
C VAL A 360 9.43 -45.99 16.44
N GLN A 361 9.94 -46.97 15.69
CA GLN A 361 9.72 -48.39 15.95
C GLN A 361 10.44 -48.89 17.21
N THR A 362 11.62 -48.37 17.50
CA THR A 362 12.48 -48.83 18.61
C THR A 362 12.21 -48.13 19.94
N LEU A 363 11.38 -47.08 19.99
CA LEU A 363 11.02 -46.41 21.24
C LEU A 363 10.24 -47.35 22.18
N PRO A 364 10.73 -47.56 23.42
CA PRO A 364 10.09 -48.44 24.39
C PRO A 364 8.79 -47.83 24.91
N SER A 365 7.84 -48.70 25.26
CA SER A 365 6.59 -48.30 25.92
C SER A 365 5.67 -47.36 25.11
N VAL A 366 5.96 -47.10 23.83
CA VAL A 366 5.08 -46.33 22.92
C VAL A 366 3.94 -47.22 22.41
N LEU A 367 2.70 -46.80 22.72
CA LEU A 367 1.46 -47.49 22.33
C LEU A 367 0.93 -47.02 20.98
N ILE A 368 1.13 -45.75 20.63
CA ILE A 368 0.64 -45.16 19.38
C ILE A 368 1.81 -44.59 18.57
N ARG A 369 1.98 -45.08 17.35
CA ARG A 369 2.96 -44.59 16.38
C ARG A 369 2.22 -44.01 15.19
N SER A 370 2.50 -42.76 14.83
CA SER A 370 1.82 -42.12 13.70
C SER A 370 2.75 -41.17 12.95
N GLU A 371 2.44 -40.91 11.68
CA GLU A 371 3.13 -39.92 10.87
C GLU A 371 2.25 -38.67 10.76
N CYS A 372 2.84 -37.49 10.91
CA CYS A 372 2.12 -36.24 10.65
C CYS A 372 1.83 -36.09 9.16
N LYS A 373 0.81 -35.32 8.79
CA LYS A 373 0.50 -34.98 7.38
C LYS A 373 1.66 -34.30 6.63
N CYS A 374 2.67 -33.81 7.34
CA CYS A 374 3.86 -33.23 6.73
C CYS A 374 4.85 -34.27 6.18
N ILE A 375 4.74 -35.54 6.59
CA ILE A 375 5.56 -36.66 6.13
C ILE A 375 4.98 -37.16 4.82
#